data_AF-A0A644Z4I6-F1
#
_entry.id   AF-A0A644Z4I6-F1
#
_cell.length_a   1.000
_cell.length_b   1.000
_cell.length_c   1.000
_cell.angle_alpha   90.00
_cell.angle_beta   90.00
_cell.angle_gamma   90.00
#
_symmetry.space_group_name_H-M   'P 1'
#
loop_
_entity.id
_entity.type
_entity.pdbx_description
1 polymer ?
#
loop_
_entity_poly.entity_id
_entity_poly.type
_entity_poly.pdbx_seq_one_letter_code
_entity_poly.pdbx_strand_id
1 'polypeptide(L)' 'MTEIGRMIRDEAIKEGIKEGIAEGKAEILIKQLIKKFKSVPDEYKKKIKKLSEETIDIIATDIFDIEKVEDVEKYF' A
#
# COMPACT_ATOMS: atom_id res chain seq x y z
N MET A 1 -25.38 0.81 26.10
CA MET A 1 -23.97 0.79 25.65
C MET A 1 -23.19 1.71 26.57
N THR A 2 -22.15 1.22 27.23
CA THR A 2 -21.30 2.05 28.11
C THR A 2 -20.41 2.98 27.28
N GLU A 3 -19.88 4.02 27.91
CA GLU A 3 -18.93 4.94 27.27
C GLU A 3 -17.69 4.21 26.75
N ILE A 4 -17.14 3.29 27.55
CA ILE A 4 -16.03 2.41 27.17
C ILE A 4 -16.40 1.57 25.93
N GLY A 5 -17.62 1.01 25.87
CA GLY A 5 -18.06 0.22 24.73
C GLY A 5 -18.20 1.03 23.43
N ARG A 6 -18.50 2.34 23.53
CA ARG A 6 -18.47 3.24 22.36
C ARG A 6 -17.04 3.51 21.90
N MET A 7 -16.14 3.82 22.83
CA MET A 7 -14.73 4.10 22.52
C MET A 7 -14.07 2.94 21.78
N ILE A 8 -14.19 1.71 22.30
CA ILE A 8 -13.61 0.51 21.67
C ILE A 8 -14.13 0.31 20.25
N ARG A 9 -15.45 0.48 20.04
CA ARG A 9 -16.04 0.34 18.70
C ARG A 9 -15.50 1.39 17.73
N ASP A 10 -15.41 2.65 18.18
CA ASP A 10 -14.94 3.74 17.34
C ASP A 10 -13.45 3.61 16.99
N GLU A 11 -12.62 3.11 17.92
CA GLU A 11 -11.22 2.76 17.67
C GLU A 11 -11.10 1.61 16.66
N ALA A 12 -11.84 0.51 16.85
CA ALA A 12 -11.83 -0.62 15.92
C ALA A 12 -12.25 -0.22 14.49
N ILE A 13 -13.24 0.67 14.36
CA ILE A 13 -13.65 1.20 13.04
C ILE A 13 -12.52 2.04 12.43
N LYS A 14 -11.86 2.90 13.21
CA LYS A 14 -10.73 3.71 12.72
C LYS A 14 -9.57 2.85 12.27
N GLU A 15 -9.22 1.82 13.03
CA GLU A 15 -8.17 0.87 12.66
C GLU A 15 -8.53 0.14 11.37
N GLY A 16 -9.74 -0.40 11.25
CA GLY A 16 -10.19 -1.08 10.03
C GLY A 16 -10.20 -0.17 8.80
N ILE A 17 -10.59 1.10 8.94
CA ILE A 17 -10.50 2.08 7.84
C ILE A 17 -9.04 2.33 7.46
N LYS A 18 -8.15 2.48 8.43
CA LYS A 18 -6.72 2.71 8.19
C LYS A 18 -6.08 1.52 7.47
N GLU A 19 -6.35 0.31 7.92
CA GLU A 19 -5.87 -0.92 7.26
C GLU A 19 -6.40 -1.03 5.83
N GLY A 20 -7.70 -0.78 5.62
CA GLY A 20 -8.31 -0.82 4.29
C GLY A 20 -7.72 0.22 3.31
N ILE A 21 -7.39 1.42 3.80
CA ILE A 21 -6.70 2.44 2.99
C ILE A 21 -5.30 1.98 2.61
N ALA A 22 -4.52 1.44 3.57
CA ALA A 22 -3.18 0.95 3.32
C ALA A 22 -3.16 -0.23 2.32
N GLU A 23 -4.06 -1.20 2.49
CA GLU A 23 -4.22 -2.31 1.54
C GLU A 23 -4.60 -1.82 0.15
N GLY A 24 -5.56 -0.89 0.05
CA GLY A 24 -6.00 -0.31 -1.21
C GLY A 24 -4.89 0.41 -1.97
N LYS A 25 -4.08 1.20 -1.26
CA LYS A 25 -2.89 1.88 -1.82
C LYS A 25 -1.86 0.88 -2.35
N ALA A 26 -1.55 -0.17 -1.59
CA ALA A 26 -0.62 -1.20 -2.05
C ALA A 26 -1.14 -1.94 -3.30
N GLU A 27 -2.43 -2.29 -3.32
CA GLU A 27 -3.04 -2.96 -4.47
C GLU A 27 -3.02 -2.11 -5.75
N ILE A 28 -3.35 -0.82 -5.64
CA ILE A 28 -3.38 0.06 -6.82
C ILE A 28 -1.96 0.27 -7.36
N LEU A 29 -0.96 0.41 -6.48
CA LEU A 29 0.43 0.50 -6.90
C LEU A 29 0.87 -0.75 -7.65
N ILE A 30 0.57 -1.94 -7.12
CA ILE A 30 0.88 -3.22 -7.78
C ILE A 30 0.22 -3.30 -9.17
N LYS A 31 -1.06 -2.91 -9.28
CA LYS A 31 -1.79 -2.91 -10.57
C LYS A 31 -1.17 -1.95 -11.57
N GLN A 32 -0.72 -0.78 -11.13
CA GLN A 32 -0.04 0.19 -11.98
C GLN A 32 1.32 -0.34 -12.48
N LEU A 33 2.12 -0.94 -11.59
CA LEU A 33 3.41 -1.55 -11.96
C LEU A 33 3.19 -2.71 -12.95
N ILE A 34 2.21 -3.58 -12.73
CA ILE A 34 1.84 -4.65 -13.68
C ILE A 34 1.40 -4.05 -15.03
N LYS A 35 0.63 -2.96 -15.02
CA LYS A 35 0.19 -2.30 -16.26
C LYS A 35 1.37 -1.73 -17.05
N LYS A 36 2.36 -1.16 -16.36
CA LYS A 36 3.57 -0.57 -16.97
C LYS A 36 4.54 -1.64 -17.46
N PHE A 37 4.86 -2.63 -16.63
CA PHE A 37 5.92 -3.62 -16.90
C PHE A 37 5.41 -4.98 -17.44
N LYS A 38 4.09 -5.12 -17.65
CA LYS A 38 3.38 -6.37 -18.02
C LYS A 38 3.34 -7.43 -16.92
N SER A 39 4.39 -7.55 -16.13
CA SER A 39 4.47 -8.45 -15.00
C SER A 39 5.29 -7.82 -13.87
N VAL A 40 5.02 -8.26 -12.64
CA VAL A 40 5.78 -7.91 -11.45
C VAL A 40 5.98 -9.21 -10.67
N PRO A 41 7.22 -9.56 -10.29
CA PRO A 41 7.48 -10.71 -9.42
C PRO A 41 6.68 -10.68 -8.11
N ASP A 42 6.23 -11.85 -7.67
CA ASP A 42 5.42 -11.97 -6.45
C ASP A 42 6.16 -11.52 -5.18
N GLU A 43 7.49 -11.62 -5.18
CA GLU A 43 8.31 -11.09 -4.10
C GLU A 43 8.12 -9.58 -3.92
N TYR A 44 8.15 -8.81 -5.01
CA TYR A 44 7.91 -7.36 -4.95
C TYR A 44 6.49 -7.03 -4.52
N LYS A 45 5.49 -7.79 -4.99
CA LYS A 45 4.11 -7.61 -4.53
C LYS A 45 4.00 -7.79 -3.01
N LYS A 46 4.68 -8.79 -2.46
CA LYS A 46 4.71 -9.04 -1.01
C LYS A 46 5.45 -7.95 -0.25
N LYS A 47 6.55 -7.41 -0.81
CA LYS A 47 7.27 -6.27 -0.21
C LYS A 47 6.40 -5.02 -0.20
N ILE A 48 5.77 -4.67 -1.33
CA ILE A 48 4.88 -3.50 -1.46
C ILE A 48 3.72 -3.56 -0.46
N LYS A 49 3.10 -4.73 -0.26
CA LYS A 49 2.02 -4.90 0.73
C LYS A 49 2.45 -4.69 2.19
N LYS A 50 3.75 -4.66 2.47
CA LYS A 50 4.32 -4.44 3.81
C LYS A 50 4.89 -3.02 3.99
N LEU A 51 4.92 -2.23 2.92
CA LEU A 51 5.44 -0.88 2.96
C LEU A 51 4.49 0.04 3.74
N SER A 52 5.08 1.10 4.29
CA SER A 52 4.28 2.19 4.86
C SER A 52 3.48 2.90 3.76
N GLU A 53 2.36 3.50 4.12
CA GLU A 53 1.55 4.30 3.18
C GLU A 53 2.38 5.41 2.53
N GLU A 54 3.27 6.05 3.29
CA GLU A 54 4.14 7.13 2.80
C GLU A 54 5.10 6.61 1.72
N THR A 55 5.72 5.45 1.95
CA THR A 55 6.59 4.83 0.94
C THR A 55 5.82 4.45 -0.31
N ILE A 56 4.59 3.94 -0.18
CA ILE A 56 3.72 3.62 -1.32
C ILE A 56 3.39 4.89 -2.12
N ASP A 57 3.08 6.00 -1.44
CA ASP A 57 2.75 7.28 -2.08
C ASP A 57 3.97 7.87 -2.82
N ILE A 58 5.18 7.70 -2.28
CA ILE A 58 6.43 8.08 -2.96
C ILE A 58 6.61 7.26 -4.25
N ILE A 59 6.51 5.93 -4.17
CA ILE A 59 6.66 5.06 -5.37
C ILE A 59 5.58 5.40 -6.40
N ALA A 60 4.34 5.69 -5.96
CA ALA A 60 3.25 6.07 -6.84
C ALA A 60 3.49 7.41 -7.56
N THR A 61 4.17 8.36 -6.90
CA THR A 61 4.57 9.65 -7.51
C THR A 61 5.70 9.45 -8.51
N ASP A 62 6.71 8.66 -8.14
CA ASP A 62 7.88 8.40 -8.96
C ASP A 62 7.61 7.38 -10.08
N ILE A 63 6.39 6.83 -10.18
CA ILE A 63 6.05 5.72 -11.08
C ILE A 63 6.31 6.04 -12.56
N PHE A 64 6.24 7.32 -12.93
CA PHE A 64 6.51 7.77 -14.28
C PHE A 64 8.00 7.73 -14.61
N ASP A 65 8.87 7.92 -13.61
CA ASP A 65 10.33 7.93 -13.71
C ASP A 65 10.97 6.54 -13.53
N ILE A 66 10.22 5.57 -12.99
CA ILE A 66 10.66 4.17 -12.88
C ILE A 66 10.74 3.55 -14.29
N GLU A 67 11.94 3.12 -14.72
CA GLU A 67 12.18 2.55 -16.04
C GLU A 67 12.03 1.02 -16.05
N LYS A 68 12.31 0.37 -14.92
CA LYS A 68 12.24 -1.08 -14.75
C LYS A 68 11.63 -1.45 -13.41
N VAL A 69 11.11 -2.66 -13.29
CA VAL A 69 10.49 -3.11 -12.03
C VAL A 69 11.50 -3.13 -10.88
N GLU A 70 12.77 -3.38 -11.17
CA GLU A 70 13.86 -3.39 -10.19
C GLU A 70 14.12 -2.01 -9.58
N ASP A 71 13.73 -0.90 -10.25
CA ASP A 71 13.93 0.45 -9.70
C ASP A 71 13.08 0.71 -8.46
N VAL A 72 12.05 -0.13 -8.20
CA VAL A 72 11.30 -0.07 -6.92
C VAL A 72 12.10 -0.59 -5.73
N GLU A 73 13.24 -1.26 -5.95
CA GLU A 73 14.06 -1.81 -4.87
C GLU A 73 14.66 -0.74 -3.95
N LYS A 74 14.87 0.47 -4.46
CA LYS A 74 15.40 1.60 -3.68
C LYS A 74 14.47 2.09 -2.55
N TYR A 75 13.24 1.58 -2.48
CA TYR A 75 12.24 1.96 -1.49
C TYR A 75 11.92 0.85 -0.47
N PHE A 76 12.54 -0.33 -0.57
CA PHE A 76 12.32 -1.45 0.35
C PHE A 76 13.14 -1.35 1.63
#